data_AF-A0A6G3XAG4-F1
#
_entry.id   AF-A0A6G3XAG4-F1
#
_cell.length_a   1.000
_cell.length_b   1.000
_cell.length_c   1.000
_cell.angle_alpha   90.00
_cell.angle_beta   90.00
_cell.angle_gamma   90.00
#
_symmetry.space_group_name_H-M   'P 1'
#
loop_
_entity.id
_entity.type
_entity.pdbx_description
1 polymer ?
#
loop_
_entity_poly.entity_id
_entity_poly.type
_entity_poly.pdbx_seq_one_letter_code
_entity_poly.pdbx_strand_id
1 'polypeptide(L)'
;NLDMITVHPKGARVQLFDGTDQAAWQHPDGRTPEWPVGGGEMEVAGGDLRTKQGFQDFRAHVEFWLPNLPPDVTGQDRANSGVYLQERYEVQILDSYG
;
A
#
# COMPACT_ATOMS: atom_id res chain seq x y z
N ASN A 1 23.88 6.58 -4.29
CA ASN A 1 23.10 6.23 -5.50
C ASN A 1 22.05 7.32 -5.68
N LEU A 2 22.35 8.33 -6.48
CA LEU A 2 21.53 9.55 -6.66
C LEU A 2 20.52 9.39 -7.81
N ASP A 3 20.52 8.24 -8.48
CA ASP A 3 19.82 8.04 -9.76
C ASP A 3 18.32 7.76 -9.62
N MET A 4 17.79 7.80 -8.39
CA MET A 4 16.38 7.54 -8.07
C MET A 4 15.67 8.75 -7.43
N ILE A 5 16.27 9.95 -7.49
CA ILE A 5 15.61 11.16 -7.01
C ILE A 5 14.77 11.74 -8.16
N THR A 6 13.52 11.30 -8.25
CA THR A 6 12.52 11.99 -9.05
C THR A 6 12.12 13.27 -8.32
N VAL A 7 12.47 14.43 -8.89
CA VAL A 7 12.08 15.74 -8.33
C VAL A 7 10.70 16.08 -8.84
N HIS A 8 9.72 16.01 -7.95
CA HIS A 8 8.37 16.49 -8.21
C HIS A 8 8.25 17.96 -7.81
N PRO A 9 7.56 18.80 -8.61
CA PRO A 9 7.21 20.15 -8.17
C PRO A 9 6.52 20.10 -6.80
N LYS A 10 6.78 21.08 -5.95
CA LYS A 10 6.18 21.12 -4.60
C LYS A 10 4.65 21.04 -4.70
N GLY A 11 4.07 20.04 -4.04
CA GLY A 11 2.63 19.82 -4.01
C GLY A 11 2.07 19.04 -5.22
N ALA A 12 2.90 18.63 -6.17
CA ALA A 12 2.46 17.75 -7.24
C ALA A 12 2.01 16.39 -6.66
N ARG A 13 0.85 15.91 -7.11
CA ARG A 13 0.35 14.59 -6.73
C ARG A 13 1.04 13.53 -7.59
N VAL A 14 1.63 12.55 -6.94
CA VAL A 14 2.07 11.31 -7.60
C VAL A 14 0.95 10.29 -7.43
N GLN A 15 0.33 9.89 -8.54
CA GLN A 15 -0.71 8.87 -8.51
C GLN A 15 -0.05 7.50 -8.35
N LEU A 16 -0.38 6.78 -7.28
CA LEU A 16 0.15 5.43 -7.04
C LEU A 16 -0.81 4.34 -7.52
N PHE A 17 -2.12 4.59 -7.48
CA PHE A 17 -3.14 3.65 -7.95
C PHE A 17 -4.42 4.41 -8.30
N ASP A 18 -4.95 4.23 -9.51
CA ASP A 18 -6.16 4.92 -10.01
C ASP A 18 -7.31 3.96 -10.35
N GLY A 19 -7.19 2.69 -9.97
CA GLY A 19 -8.16 1.65 -10.27
C GLY A 19 -7.83 0.80 -11.49
N THR A 20 -6.75 1.09 -12.23
CA THR A 20 -6.49 0.42 -13.52
C THR A 20 -5.33 -0.58 -13.48
N ASP A 21 -4.18 -0.21 -12.93
CA ASP A 21 -2.99 -1.05 -12.94
C ASP A 21 -2.09 -0.83 -11.71
N GLN A 22 -1.03 -1.65 -11.63
CA GLN A 22 -0.07 -1.66 -10.52
C GLN A 22 1.32 -1.18 -10.97
N ALA A 23 1.40 -0.36 -12.01
CA ALA A 23 2.67 0.02 -12.64
C ALA A 23 3.62 0.72 -11.65
N ALA A 24 3.09 1.41 -10.65
CA ALA A 24 3.87 2.07 -9.59
C ALA A 24 4.37 1.11 -8.49
N TRP A 25 3.97 -0.16 -8.50
CA TRP A 25 4.18 -1.11 -7.41
C TRP A 25 5.04 -2.31 -7.82
N GLN A 26 5.68 -2.94 -6.85
CA GLN A 26 6.43 -4.19 -6.98
C GLN A 26 6.45 -4.92 -5.64
N HIS A 27 6.75 -6.22 -5.64
CA HIS A 27 7.15 -6.88 -4.41
C HIS A 27 8.50 -6.32 -3.90
N PRO A 28 8.77 -6.43 -2.58
CA PRO A 28 10.05 -6.00 -1.99
C PRO A 28 11.29 -6.62 -2.65
N ASP A 29 11.17 -7.85 -3.14
CA ASP A 29 12.24 -8.58 -3.85
C ASP A 29 12.41 -8.20 -5.33
N GLY A 30 11.56 -7.31 -5.86
CA GLY A 30 11.61 -6.85 -7.24
C GLY A 30 10.70 -7.60 -8.21
N ARG A 31 9.98 -8.63 -7.77
CA ARG A 31 8.97 -9.30 -8.62
C ARG A 31 7.82 -8.36 -8.98
N THR A 32 7.16 -8.70 -10.09
CA THR A 32 5.89 -8.09 -10.53
C THR A 32 4.85 -8.24 -9.42
N PRO A 33 4.06 -7.20 -9.12
CA PRO A 33 3.06 -7.30 -8.07
C PRO A 33 1.94 -8.29 -8.45
N GLU A 34 1.51 -9.12 -7.49
CA GLU A 34 0.57 -10.23 -7.70
C GLU A 34 -0.82 -9.99 -7.07
N TRP A 35 -1.03 -8.84 -6.43
CA TRP A 35 -2.35 -8.45 -5.91
C TRP A 35 -3.35 -8.29 -7.07
N PRO A 36 -4.53 -8.93 -7.06
CA PRO A 36 -5.52 -8.76 -8.12
C PRO A 36 -5.96 -7.31 -8.24
N VAL A 37 -6.19 -6.85 -9.48
CA VAL A 37 -6.84 -5.57 -9.78
C VAL A 37 -8.10 -5.82 -10.59
N GLY A 38 -9.20 -5.21 -10.14
CA GLY A 38 -10.53 -5.33 -10.72
C GLY A 38 -11.49 -4.43 -9.95
N GLY A 39 -12.62 -4.05 -10.56
CA GLY A 39 -13.64 -3.23 -9.87
C GLY A 39 -13.25 -1.78 -9.56
N GLY A 40 -11.99 -1.40 -9.78
CA GLY A 40 -11.42 -0.12 -9.34
C GLY A 40 -10.58 -0.25 -8.06
N GLU A 41 -10.42 -1.46 -7.53
CA GLU A 41 -9.62 -1.78 -6.35
C GLU A 41 -8.41 -2.68 -6.66
N MET A 42 -7.50 -2.73 -5.70
CA MET A 42 -6.38 -3.66 -5.66
C MET A 42 -6.51 -4.46 -4.36
N GLU A 43 -6.63 -5.78 -4.47
CA GLU A 43 -6.93 -6.66 -3.33
C GLU A 43 -5.66 -7.39 -2.85
N VAL A 44 -5.46 -7.46 -1.53
CA VAL A 44 -4.32 -8.16 -0.93
C VAL A 44 -4.34 -9.64 -1.31
N ALA A 45 -3.28 -10.14 -1.93
CA ALA A 45 -3.13 -11.57 -2.27
C ALA A 45 -1.76 -12.13 -1.92
N GLY A 46 -1.36 -11.96 -0.66
CA GLY A 46 -0.12 -12.51 -0.13
C GLY A 46 1.11 -11.66 -0.44
N GLY A 47 2.00 -11.59 0.55
CA GLY A 47 3.20 -10.75 0.49
C GLY A 47 2.90 -9.25 0.42
N ASP A 48 3.92 -8.47 0.72
CA ASP A 48 3.82 -7.01 0.68
C ASP A 48 4.03 -6.50 -0.75
N LEU A 49 3.46 -5.34 -1.02
CA LEU A 49 3.84 -4.49 -2.14
C LEU A 49 4.50 -3.22 -1.64
N ARG A 50 5.43 -2.68 -2.43
CA ARG A 50 6.04 -1.38 -2.22
C ARG A 50 6.00 -0.54 -3.48
N THR A 51 6.05 0.77 -3.31
CA THR A 51 6.24 1.69 -4.44
C THR A 51 7.62 1.47 -5.06
N LYS A 52 7.71 1.51 -6.39
CA LYS A 52 9.00 1.49 -7.11
C LYS A 52 9.83 2.73 -6.80
N GLN A 53 9.17 3.88 -6.66
CA GLN A 53 9.79 5.14 -6.30
C GLN A 53 10.00 5.23 -4.78
N GLY A 54 11.15 5.75 -4.35
CA GLY A 54 11.37 6.18 -2.97
C GLY A 54 10.86 7.61 -2.72
N PHE A 55 10.46 7.90 -1.49
CA PHE A 55 9.96 9.22 -1.09
C PHE A 55 10.67 9.71 0.19
N GLN A 56 10.94 11.02 0.25
CA GLN A 56 11.39 11.72 1.46
C GLN A 56 10.19 12.32 2.20
N ASP A 57 10.11 13.64 2.31
CA ASP A 57 8.93 14.29 2.89
C ASP A 57 7.75 14.17 1.91
N PHE A 58 6.61 13.70 2.41
CA PHE A 58 5.40 13.56 1.60
C PHE A 58 4.14 13.78 2.43
N ARG A 59 3.03 14.01 1.73
CA ARG A 59 1.68 13.83 2.24
C ARG A 59 1.04 12.69 1.46
N ALA A 60 0.61 11.65 2.18
CA ALA A 60 -0.03 10.48 1.58
C ALA A 60 -1.55 10.53 1.76
N HIS A 61 -2.26 9.92 0.81
CA HIS A 61 -3.68 9.60 0.89
C HIS A 61 -3.83 8.12 0.54
N VAL A 62 -4.46 7.36 1.42
CA VAL A 62 -4.75 5.94 1.23
C VAL A 62 -6.20 5.72 1.65
N GLU A 63 -6.96 5.04 0.81
CA GLU A 63 -8.27 4.49 1.16
C GLU A 63 -8.12 2.97 1.22
N PHE A 64 -8.76 2.35 2.19
CA PHE A 64 -8.74 0.90 2.37
C PHE A 64 -10.13 0.42 2.78
N TRP A 65 -10.42 -0.83 2.44
CA TRP A 65 -11.64 -1.50 2.84
C TRP A 65 -11.28 -2.81 3.53
N LEU A 66 -11.84 -3.02 4.72
CA LEU A 66 -11.56 -4.20 5.52
C LEU A 66 -12.57 -5.30 5.18
N PRO A 67 -12.12 -6.55 4.94
CA PRO A 67 -13.04 -7.66 4.80
C PRO A 67 -13.82 -7.84 6.09
N ASN A 68 -15.11 -8.17 5.97
CA ASN A 68 -15.92 -8.57 7.12
C ASN A 68 -15.58 -10.03 7.49
N LEU A 69 -14.78 -10.20 8.54
CA LEU A 69 -14.33 -11.52 8.98
C LEU A 69 -15.27 -12.12 10.04
N PRO A 70 -15.29 -13.47 10.19
CA PRO A 70 -16.03 -14.13 11.24
C PRO A 70 -15.70 -13.59 12.65
N PRO A 71 -16.67 -13.56 13.59
CA PRO A 71 -16.46 -12.98 14.93
C PRO A 71 -15.38 -13.67 15.79
N ASP A 72 -15.02 -14.91 15.45
CA ASP A 72 -13.96 -15.67 16.11
C ASP A 72 -12.55 -15.30 15.62
N VAL A 73 -12.42 -14.57 14.50
CA VAL A 73 -11.17 -13.93 14.10
C VAL A 73 -11.02 -12.62 14.87
N THR A 74 -10.03 -12.55 15.75
CA THR A 74 -9.91 -11.46 16.72
C THR A 74 -8.48 -10.89 16.78
N GLY A 75 -8.34 -9.74 17.44
CA GLY A 75 -7.04 -9.13 17.68
C GLY A 75 -6.29 -8.82 16.39
N GLN A 76 -5.00 -9.17 16.37
CA GLN A 76 -4.10 -8.91 15.25
C GLN A 76 -4.36 -9.80 14.03
N ASP A 77 -5.25 -10.79 14.10
CA ASP A 77 -5.61 -11.61 12.94
C ASP A 77 -6.83 -11.04 12.19
N ARG A 78 -7.50 -10.02 12.76
CA ARG A 78 -8.74 -9.46 12.22
C ARG A 78 -8.46 -8.35 11.21
N ALA A 79 -8.29 -8.76 9.95
CA ALA A 79 -8.09 -7.87 8.79
C ALA A 79 -6.84 -6.97 8.93
N ASN A 80 -5.73 -7.58 9.34
CA ASN A 80 -4.48 -6.87 9.59
C ASN A 80 -3.73 -6.52 8.30
N SER A 81 -3.30 -5.27 8.21
CA SER A 81 -2.41 -4.75 7.19
C SER A 81 -1.68 -3.51 7.76
N GLY A 82 -0.90 -2.82 6.93
CA GLY A 82 -0.20 -1.62 7.35
C GLY A 82 0.36 -0.82 6.20
N VAL A 83 0.52 0.48 6.43
CA VAL A 83 1.26 1.36 5.51
C VAL A 83 2.60 1.69 6.15
N TYR A 84 3.67 1.13 5.61
CA TYR A 84 5.03 1.37 6.08
C TYR A 84 5.62 2.63 5.45
N LEU A 85 5.81 3.66 6.26
CA LEU A 85 6.50 4.88 5.85
C LEU A 85 7.99 4.55 5.68
N GLN A 86 8.47 4.69 4.44
CA GLN A 86 9.87 4.47 4.08
C GLN A 86 10.40 3.09 4.50
N GLU A 87 9.56 2.05 4.40
CA GLU A 87 9.87 0.66 4.79
C GLU A 87 10.28 0.49 6.28
N ARG A 88 9.92 1.43 7.15
CA ARG A 88 10.42 1.46 8.54
C ARG A 88 9.36 1.64 9.61
N TYR A 89 8.43 2.57 9.40
CA TYR A 89 7.47 2.97 10.43
C TYR A 89 6.06 2.67 9.96
N GLU A 90 5.40 1.72 10.63
CA GLU A 90 4.05 1.29 10.26
C GLU A 90 2.98 2.24 10.79
N VAL A 91 2.06 2.61 9.91
CA VAL A 91 0.74 3.10 10.27
C VAL A 91 -0.22 1.92 10.15
N GLN A 92 -0.68 1.42 11.29
CA GLN A 92 -1.49 0.20 11.39
C GLN A 92 -2.82 0.32 10.64
N ILE A 93 -3.18 -0.75 9.93
CA ILE A 93 -4.53 -1.01 9.43
C ILE A 93 -5.06 -2.27 10.15
N LEU A 94 -6.19 -2.15 10.83
CA LEU A 94 -6.80 -3.27 11.55
C LEU A 94 -8.30 -3.05 11.69
N ASP A 95 -9.08 -4.12 11.63
CA ASP A 95 -10.47 -4.08 12.08
C ASP A 95 -10.50 -4.00 13.61
N SER A 96 -10.51 -2.76 14.09
CA SER A 96 -10.61 -2.39 15.50
C SER A 96 -12.02 -2.00 15.91
N TYR A 97 -13.01 -2.19 15.02
CA TYR A 97 -14.41 -1.92 15.33
C TYR A 97 -15.00 -3.06 16.17
N GLY A 98 -15.53 -2.70 17.34
CA GLY A 98 -16.07 -3.63 18.34
C GLY A 98 -16.11 -2.98 19.71
#